data_AF-E6ZTN6-F1
#
_entry.id   AF-E6ZTN6-F1
#
_cell.length_a   1.000
_cell.length_b   1.000
_cell.length_c   1.000
_cell.angle_alpha   90.00
_cell.angle_beta   90.00
_cell.angle_gamma   90.00
#
_symmetry.space_group_name_H-M   'P 1'
#
loop_
_entity.id
_entity.type
_entity.pdbx_description
1 polymer ?
#
loop_
_entity_poly.entity_id
_entity_poly.type
_entity_poly.pdbx_seq_one_letter_code
_entity_poly.pdbx_strand_id
1 'polypeptide(L)'
;MSDIRTRSTNFLGDSIAAATGGQDASTASAQLEQAVYEKSGQSTSNDYRGDIRNLGLTLKKDNPQLAQDLVEGNIAPEQLVHMTPEELKTEEQAKQDQQLRQQNLEASVGVDDLDPDRGANVTYEQGISRMQEGDMETYGEAGEASLGGGGEGEFKARAQPKVGEAMRGIEFETGV
;
A
#
# COMPACT_ATOMS: atom_id res chain seq x y z
N MET A 1 -28.88 20.72 16.70
CA MET A 1 -27.60 20.26 16.12
C MET A 1 -27.66 18.75 16.07
N SER A 2 -27.53 18.13 14.90
CA SER A 2 -27.56 16.66 14.81
C SER A 2 -26.27 16.07 15.37
N ASP A 3 -26.43 15.15 16.32
CA ASP A 3 -25.33 14.41 16.96
C ASP A 3 -24.54 13.61 15.90
N ILE A 4 -23.24 13.49 16.09
CA ILE A 4 -22.35 12.70 15.23
C ILE A 4 -22.85 11.25 15.18
N ARG A 5 -23.33 10.73 16.32
CA ARG A 5 -23.86 9.37 16.44
C ARG A 5 -25.06 9.14 15.52
N THR A 6 -26.03 10.05 15.54
CA THR A 6 -27.21 9.97 14.65
C THR A 6 -26.82 9.97 13.17
N ARG A 7 -25.82 10.78 12.78
CA ARG A 7 -25.33 10.77 11.39
C ARG A 7 -24.64 9.46 11.03
N SER A 8 -23.87 8.89 11.96
CA SER A 8 -23.24 7.58 11.77
C SER A 8 -24.28 6.48 11.59
N THR A 9 -25.32 6.44 12.42
CA THR A 9 -26.41 5.46 12.29
C THR A 9 -27.09 5.58 10.93
N ASN A 10 -27.43 6.80 10.50
CA ASN A 10 -28.05 7.02 9.19
C ASN A 10 -27.13 6.57 8.04
N PHE A 11 -25.84 6.91 8.11
CA PHE A 11 -24.86 6.51 7.10
C PHE A 11 -24.70 4.98 7.00
N LEU A 12 -24.68 4.28 8.13
CA LEU A 12 -24.64 2.83 8.17
C LEU A 12 -25.93 2.23 7.61
N GLY A 13 -27.09 2.78 8.01
CA GLY A 13 -28.40 2.39 7.47
C GLY A 13 -28.47 2.53 5.95
N ASP A 14 -28.05 3.66 5.40
CA ASP A 14 -27.98 3.91 3.96
C ASP A 14 -27.05 2.93 3.24
N SER A 15 -25.92 2.58 3.88
CA SER A 15 -24.94 1.65 3.32
C SER A 15 -25.47 0.21 3.27
N ILE A 16 -26.12 -0.23 4.34
CA ILE A 16 -26.75 -1.56 4.42
C ILE A 16 -27.96 -1.64 3.49
N ALA A 17 -28.81 -0.61 3.45
CA ALA A 17 -29.95 -0.54 2.54
C ALA A 17 -29.50 -0.59 1.08
N ALA A 18 -28.40 0.08 0.72
CA ALA A 18 -27.84 0.02 -0.62
C ALA A 18 -27.36 -1.40 -1.00
N ALA A 19 -26.82 -2.17 -0.05
CA ALA A 19 -26.33 -3.53 -0.26
C ALA A 19 -27.44 -4.58 -0.31
N THR A 20 -28.51 -4.38 0.46
CA THR A 20 -29.62 -5.33 0.64
C THR A 20 -30.80 -5.06 -0.30
N GLY A 21 -30.71 -4.05 -1.18
CA GLY A 21 -31.79 -3.69 -2.09
C GLY A 21 -32.94 -2.92 -1.44
N GLY A 22 -32.67 -2.20 -0.35
CA GLY A 22 -33.63 -1.32 0.33
C GLY A 22 -34.38 -1.96 1.50
N GLN A 23 -33.85 -3.03 2.09
CA GLN A 23 -34.41 -3.60 3.32
C GLN A 23 -34.25 -2.61 4.49
N ASP A 24 -35.17 -2.69 5.47
CA ASP A 24 -35.08 -1.87 6.67
C ASP A 24 -33.89 -2.33 7.53
N ALA A 25 -32.87 -1.47 7.60
CA ALA A 25 -31.64 -1.69 8.34
C ALA A 25 -31.55 -0.80 9.59
N SER A 26 -32.64 -0.16 10.01
CA SER A 26 -32.63 0.83 11.09
C SER A 26 -32.19 0.23 12.44
N THR A 27 -32.62 -1.00 12.73
CA THR A 27 -32.24 -1.73 13.95
C THR A 27 -30.79 -2.20 13.91
N ALA A 28 -30.39 -2.85 12.81
CA ALA A 28 -29.03 -3.35 12.60
C ALA A 28 -27.99 -2.22 12.61
N SER A 29 -28.28 -1.09 11.95
CA SER A 29 -27.40 0.07 11.93
C SER A 29 -27.24 0.75 13.29
N ALA A 30 -28.29 0.80 14.11
CA ALA A 30 -28.21 1.33 15.47
C ALA A 30 -27.38 0.42 16.39
N GLN A 31 -27.55 -0.90 16.29
CA GLN A 31 -26.76 -1.86 17.06
C GLN A 31 -25.28 -1.84 16.64
N LEU A 32 -25.03 -1.75 15.32
CA LEU A 32 -23.67 -1.68 14.79
C LEU A 32 -22.97 -0.38 15.22
N GLU A 33 -23.65 0.77 15.16
CA GLU A 33 -23.10 2.04 15.65
C GLU A 33 -22.76 1.97 17.15
N GLN A 34 -23.65 1.39 17.95
CA GLN A 34 -23.43 1.22 19.38
C GLN A 34 -22.20 0.34 19.66
N ALA A 35 -22.05 -0.78 18.96
CA ALA A 35 -20.88 -1.66 19.09
C ALA A 35 -19.57 -0.95 18.73
N VAL A 36 -19.55 -0.13 17.66
CA VAL A 36 -18.37 0.67 17.28
C VAL A 36 -18.07 1.74 18.34
N TYR A 37 -19.10 2.38 18.87
CA TYR A 37 -18.95 3.39 19.92
C TYR A 37 -18.36 2.78 21.21
N GLU A 38 -18.79 1.59 21.58
CA GLU A 38 -18.25 0.83 22.72
C GLU A 38 -16.78 0.43 22.50
N LYS A 39 -16.45 -0.12 21.33
CA LYS A 39 -15.06 -0.44 20.95
C LYS A 39 -14.14 0.79 21.02
N SER A 40 -14.66 1.96 20.64
CA SER A 40 -13.93 3.23 20.64
C SER A 40 -13.83 3.89 22.02
N GLY A 41 -14.21 3.19 23.09
CA GLY A 41 -14.17 3.71 24.46
C GLY A 41 -15.23 4.78 24.73
N GLN A 42 -16.41 4.65 24.11
CA GLN A 42 -17.54 5.59 24.25
C GLN A 42 -17.17 7.03 23.88
N SER A 43 -16.32 7.18 22.86
CA SER A 43 -15.90 8.47 22.34
C SER A 43 -16.18 8.57 20.84
N THR A 44 -16.59 9.75 20.38
CA THR A 44 -16.74 10.06 18.95
C THR A 44 -15.42 10.57 18.36
N SER A 45 -14.33 9.86 18.68
CA SER A 45 -12.97 10.18 18.26
C SER A 45 -12.78 9.96 16.74
N ASN A 46 -11.56 10.24 16.26
CA ASN A 46 -11.24 10.03 14.85
C ASN A 46 -11.28 8.52 14.50
N ASP A 47 -10.89 7.66 15.44
CA ASP A 47 -10.93 6.20 15.27
C ASP A 47 -12.36 5.71 15.09
N TYR A 48 -13.30 6.17 15.93
CA TYR A 48 -14.73 5.90 15.79
C TYR A 48 -15.23 6.26 14.38
N ARG A 49 -14.89 7.46 13.88
CA ARG A 49 -15.32 7.90 12.54
C ARG A 49 -14.67 7.09 11.42
N GLY A 50 -13.43 6.68 11.62
CA GLY A 50 -12.70 5.79 10.71
C GLY A 50 -13.39 4.44 10.60
N ASP A 51 -13.69 3.82 11.74
CA ASP A 51 -14.35 2.51 11.82
C ASP A 51 -15.75 2.54 11.19
N ILE A 52 -16.58 3.54 11.52
CA ILE A 52 -17.91 3.73 10.90
C ILE A 52 -17.80 3.81 9.37
N ARG A 53 -16.84 4.59 8.87
CA ARG A 53 -16.65 4.77 7.42
C ARG A 53 -16.20 3.47 6.77
N ASN A 54 -15.22 2.80 7.37
CA ASN A 54 -14.67 1.56 6.86
C ASN A 54 -15.76 0.50 6.76
N LEU A 55 -16.48 0.25 7.86
CA LEU A 55 -17.59 -0.70 7.92
C LEU A 55 -18.69 -0.37 6.90
N GLY A 56 -19.13 0.89 6.82
CA GLY A 56 -20.14 1.29 5.85
C GLY A 56 -19.71 1.06 4.39
N LEU A 57 -18.45 1.35 4.04
CA LEU A 57 -17.93 1.09 2.70
C LEU A 57 -17.78 -0.39 2.39
N THR A 58 -17.28 -1.18 3.36
CA THR A 58 -17.14 -2.62 3.20
C THR A 58 -18.49 -3.29 2.98
N LEU A 59 -19.48 -2.98 3.81
CA LEU A 59 -20.85 -3.52 3.68
C LEU A 59 -21.52 -3.08 2.37
N LYS A 60 -21.23 -1.87 1.88
CA LYS A 60 -21.84 -1.35 0.64
C LYS A 60 -21.21 -1.89 -0.64
N LYS A 61 -19.88 -2.04 -0.68
CA LYS A 61 -19.13 -2.27 -1.93
C LYS A 61 -18.29 -3.54 -1.93
N ASP A 62 -17.54 -3.78 -0.87
CA ASP A 62 -16.53 -4.84 -0.88
C ASP A 62 -17.11 -6.22 -0.57
N ASN A 63 -18.08 -6.28 0.36
CA ASN A 63 -18.76 -7.51 0.75
C ASN A 63 -20.25 -7.24 1.12
N PRO A 64 -21.15 -7.15 0.12
CA PRO A 64 -22.57 -6.94 0.36
C PRO A 64 -23.28 -8.15 0.97
N GLN A 65 -22.70 -9.35 0.90
CA GLN A 65 -23.28 -10.54 1.54
C GLN A 65 -23.27 -10.42 3.07
N LEU A 66 -22.19 -9.87 3.66
CA LEU A 66 -22.15 -9.58 5.09
C LEU A 66 -23.27 -8.62 5.54
N ALA A 67 -23.68 -7.69 4.68
CA ALA A 67 -24.79 -6.79 4.98
C ALA A 67 -26.14 -7.54 5.00
N GLN A 68 -26.32 -8.54 4.13
CA GLN A 68 -27.50 -9.42 4.15
C GLN A 68 -27.50 -10.28 5.41
N ASP A 69 -26.38 -10.91 5.74
CA ASP A 69 -26.24 -11.74 6.94
C ASP A 69 -26.48 -10.95 8.24
N LEU A 70 -26.09 -9.68 8.28
CA LEU A 70 -26.35 -8.79 9.40
C LEU A 70 -27.85 -8.47 9.56
N VAL A 71 -28.57 -8.27 8.45
CA VAL A 71 -30.02 -7.99 8.47
C VAL A 71 -30.83 -9.25 8.77
N GLU A 72 -30.39 -10.40 8.28
CA GLU A 72 -30.99 -11.71 8.57
C GLU A 72 -30.71 -12.18 10.01
N GLY A 73 -29.68 -11.62 10.66
CA GLY A 73 -29.29 -11.96 12.03
C GLY A 73 -28.38 -13.19 12.13
N ASN A 74 -27.76 -13.60 11.02
CA ASN A 74 -26.78 -14.69 10.98
C ASN A 74 -25.48 -14.31 11.70
N ILE A 75 -25.12 -13.02 11.69
CA ILE A 75 -23.91 -12.47 12.31
C ILE A 75 -24.27 -11.39 13.32
N ALA A 76 -23.65 -11.43 14.49
CA ALA A 76 -23.84 -10.41 15.51
C ALA A 76 -23.07 -9.10 15.15
N PRO A 77 -23.66 -7.91 15.33
CA PRO A 77 -22.99 -6.64 15.06
C PRO A 77 -21.69 -6.46 15.85
N GLU A 78 -21.66 -6.94 17.08
CA GLU A 78 -20.49 -6.90 17.97
C GLU A 78 -19.32 -7.70 17.39
N GLN A 79 -19.58 -8.89 16.86
CA GLN A 79 -18.56 -9.74 16.24
C GLN A 79 -17.95 -9.04 15.02
N LEU A 80 -18.81 -8.42 14.20
CA LEU A 80 -18.40 -7.73 12.97
C LEU A 80 -17.47 -6.54 13.26
N VAL A 81 -17.65 -5.84 14.38
CA VAL A 81 -16.82 -4.70 14.81
C VAL A 81 -15.42 -5.12 15.31
N HIS A 82 -15.29 -6.36 15.78
CA HIS A 82 -14.03 -6.95 16.25
C HIS A 82 -13.27 -7.73 15.16
N MET A 83 -13.92 -8.03 14.03
CA MET A 83 -13.26 -8.68 12.88
C MET A 83 -12.16 -7.80 12.29
N THR A 84 -11.11 -8.44 11.79
CA THR A 84 -10.03 -7.75 11.10
C THR A 84 -10.43 -7.34 9.69
N PRO A 85 -9.79 -6.31 9.10
CA PRO A 85 -10.05 -5.92 7.71
C PRO A 85 -9.83 -7.04 6.69
N GLU A 86 -8.97 -8.02 7.00
CA GLU A 86 -8.77 -9.20 6.14
C GLU A 86 -9.96 -10.16 6.22
N GLU A 87 -10.57 -10.35 7.40
CA GLU A 87 -11.73 -11.23 7.61
C GLU A 87 -13.04 -10.65 7.07
N LEU A 88 -13.13 -9.31 6.95
CA LEU A 88 -14.29 -8.64 6.37
C LEU A 88 -14.33 -8.71 4.82
N LYS A 89 -13.21 -9.04 4.18
CA LYS A 89 -13.13 -9.20 2.72
C LYS A 89 -13.82 -10.49 2.29
N THR A 90 -14.26 -10.53 1.04
CA THR A 90 -14.77 -11.77 0.45
C THR A 90 -13.66 -12.83 0.39
N GLU A 91 -14.02 -14.11 0.50
CA GLU A 91 -13.05 -15.22 0.43
C GLU A 91 -12.21 -15.18 -0.85
N GLU A 92 -12.80 -14.71 -1.95
CA GLU A 92 -12.11 -14.55 -3.24
C GLU A 92 -11.04 -13.44 -3.18
N GLN A 93 -11.35 -12.29 -2.57
CA GLN A 93 -10.38 -11.22 -2.37
C GLN A 93 -9.27 -11.63 -1.39
N ALA A 94 -9.61 -12.32 -0.31
CA ALA A 94 -8.63 -12.83 0.64
C ALA A 94 -7.63 -13.79 -0.05
N LYS A 95 -8.13 -14.65 -0.94
CA LYS A 95 -7.29 -15.57 -1.73
C LYS A 95 -6.40 -14.84 -2.74
N GLN A 96 -6.92 -13.82 -3.42
CA GLN A 96 -6.13 -12.99 -4.35
C GLN A 96 -5.00 -12.26 -3.62
N ASP A 97 -5.26 -11.67 -2.45
CA ASP A 97 -4.23 -11.02 -1.63
C ASP A 97 -3.16 -12.02 -1.16
N GLN A 98 -3.54 -13.25 -0.81
CA GLN A 98 -2.56 -14.29 -0.47
C GLN A 98 -1.69 -14.68 -1.68
N GLN A 99 -2.27 -14.83 -2.86
CA GLN A 99 -1.52 -15.14 -4.08
C GLN A 99 -0.56 -14.00 -4.44
N LEU A 100 -1.01 -12.75 -4.34
CA LEU A 100 -0.16 -11.59 -4.61
C LEU A 100 0.96 -11.46 -3.58
N ARG A 101 0.68 -11.72 -2.28
CA ARG A 101 1.72 -11.79 -1.24
C ARG A 101 2.78 -12.84 -1.55
N GLN A 102 2.37 -14.04 -1.98
CA GLN A 102 3.28 -15.12 -2.35
C GLN A 102 4.15 -14.73 -3.57
N GLN A 103 3.55 -14.17 -4.61
CA GLN A 103 4.29 -13.70 -5.80
C GLN A 103 5.28 -12.60 -5.46
N ASN A 104 4.89 -11.64 -4.62
CA ASN A 104 5.79 -10.57 -4.17
C ASN A 104 6.93 -11.11 -3.31
N LEU A 105 6.68 -12.14 -2.48
CA LEU A 105 7.72 -12.81 -1.69
C LEU A 105 8.71 -13.52 -2.63
N GLU A 106 8.23 -14.31 -3.58
CA GLU A 106 9.06 -14.99 -4.58
C GLU A 106 9.89 -14.02 -5.41
N ALA A 107 9.31 -12.90 -5.85
CA ALA A 107 10.03 -11.87 -6.60
C ALA A 107 11.07 -11.12 -5.75
N SER A 108 10.85 -11.02 -4.43
CA SER A 108 11.77 -10.34 -3.51
C SER A 108 12.90 -11.24 -3.02
N VAL A 109 12.72 -12.56 -3.06
CA VAL A 109 13.81 -13.52 -2.86
C VAL A 109 14.73 -13.38 -4.07
N GLY A 110 15.80 -12.61 -3.88
CA GLY A 110 16.84 -12.46 -4.90
C GLY A 110 17.29 -13.83 -5.37
N VAL A 111 17.24 -14.05 -6.68
CA VAL A 111 17.92 -15.18 -7.30
C VAL A 111 19.39 -15.05 -6.97
N ASP A 112 19.88 -15.89 -6.06
CA ASP A 112 21.32 -16.02 -5.82
C ASP A 112 21.90 -16.73 -7.05
N ASP A 113 22.19 -15.95 -8.10
CA ASP A 113 22.91 -16.40 -9.31
C ASP A 113 24.42 -16.54 -9.04
N LEU A 114 24.86 -16.40 -7.78
CA LEU A 114 26.25 -16.49 -7.35
C LEU A 114 26.51 -17.73 -6.52
N ASP A 115 25.92 -18.86 -6.91
CA ASP A 115 26.18 -20.17 -6.32
C ASP A 115 27.42 -20.79 -7.01
N PRO A 116 28.65 -20.68 -6.44
CA PRO A 116 29.87 -21.11 -7.10
C PRO A 116 29.96 -22.65 -7.27
N ASP A 117 29.10 -23.39 -6.58
CA ASP A 117 29.03 -24.86 -6.62
C ASP A 117 28.00 -25.39 -7.63
N ARG A 118 27.25 -24.52 -8.34
CA ARG A 118 26.46 -24.95 -9.50
C ARG A 118 27.41 -25.19 -10.68
N GLY A 119 27.96 -26.40 -10.71
CA GLY A 119 28.86 -26.89 -11.74
C GLY A 119 28.42 -26.45 -13.13
N ALA A 120 29.22 -25.56 -13.71
CA ALA A 120 29.49 -25.32 -15.13
C ALA A 120 28.62 -26.11 -16.15
N ASN A 121 27.32 -25.83 -16.24
CA ASN A 121 26.64 -25.94 -17.53
C ASN A 121 26.87 -24.63 -18.28
N VAL A 122 28.11 -24.49 -18.74
CA VAL A 122 28.54 -23.40 -19.61
C VAL A 122 27.81 -23.58 -20.93
N THR A 123 26.70 -22.87 -21.12
CA THR A 123 26.12 -22.69 -22.45
C THR A 123 27.08 -21.77 -23.20
N TYR A 124 27.98 -22.36 -23.98
CA TYR A 124 28.94 -21.61 -24.80
C TYR A 124 28.17 -20.92 -25.95
N GLU A 125 27.75 -19.67 -25.78
CA GLU A 125 27.61 -18.77 -26.92
C GLU A 125 29.02 -18.36 -27.33
N GLN A 126 29.56 -19.02 -28.36
CA GLN A 126 30.86 -18.70 -28.92
C GLN A 126 30.79 -17.36 -29.68
N GLY A 127 30.99 -16.25 -28.96
CA GLY A 127 31.35 -14.97 -29.56
C GLY A 127 32.82 -15.02 -29.99
N ILE A 128 33.09 -14.98 -31.29
CA ILE A 128 34.46 -14.92 -31.82
C ILE A 128 35.00 -13.51 -31.54
N SER A 129 35.78 -13.34 -30.47
CA SER A 129 36.58 -12.13 -30.28
C SER A 129 38.05 -12.50 -30.11
N ARG A 130 38.78 -12.31 -31.22
CA ARG A 130 40.24 -12.35 -31.29
C ARG A 130 40.78 -11.23 -30.39
N MET A 131 41.31 -11.59 -29.23
CA MET A 131 42.02 -10.64 -28.38
C MET A 131 43.45 -10.46 -28.89
N GLN A 132 43.89 -9.20 -28.99
CA GLN A 132 45.28 -8.82 -29.23
C GLN A 132 45.98 -8.75 -27.87
N GLU A 133 47.09 -9.47 -27.74
CA GLU A 133 47.94 -9.50 -26.54
C GLU A 133 48.56 -8.12 -26.28
N GLY A 134 48.38 -7.60 -25.08
CA GLY A 134 49.06 -6.40 -24.60
C GLY A 134 48.22 -5.69 -23.55
N ASP A 135 48.45 -6.06 -22.29
CA ASP A 135 48.31 -5.24 -21.07
C ASP A 135 47.85 -6.10 -19.90
N MET A 136 48.75 -7.01 -19.47
CA MET A 136 48.67 -7.66 -18.17
C MET A 136 49.51 -6.85 -17.19
N GLU A 137 48.94 -5.81 -16.58
CA GLU A 137 49.56 -5.15 -15.43
C GLU A 137 49.18 -5.87 -14.13
N THR A 138 50.18 -6.56 -13.60
CA THR A 138 50.25 -7.08 -12.24
C THR A 138 50.29 -5.92 -11.25
N TYR A 139 49.28 -5.74 -10.40
CA TYR A 139 49.42 -4.90 -9.20
C TYR A 139 49.54 -5.78 -7.96
N GLY A 140 50.79 -5.90 -7.51
CA GLY A 140 51.16 -6.45 -6.22
C GLY A 140 51.02 -5.43 -5.09
N GLU A 141 50.57 -5.93 -3.97
CA GLU A 141 50.51 -5.35 -2.63
C GLU A 141 51.91 -5.01 -2.08
N ALA A 142 52.10 -3.79 -1.55
CA ALA A 142 52.79 -3.48 -0.28
C ALA A 142 53.15 -2.00 -0.11
N GLY A 143 52.89 -1.43 1.07
CA GLY A 143 53.76 -0.39 1.66
C GLY A 143 53.07 0.84 2.24
N GLU A 144 52.89 0.85 3.56
CA GLU A 144 52.49 1.99 4.39
C GLU A 144 53.37 3.24 4.18
N ALA A 145 52.77 4.42 4.05
CA ALA A 145 53.07 5.59 4.89
C ALA A 145 52.24 6.82 4.48
N SER A 146 51.85 7.56 5.52
CA SER A 146 51.51 8.99 5.55
C SER A 146 50.03 9.33 5.73
N LEU A 147 49.76 9.75 6.97
CA LEU A 147 48.61 10.50 7.45
C LEU A 147 48.02 11.47 6.42
N GLY A 148 46.69 11.57 6.42
CA GLY A 148 46.04 12.86 6.21
C GLY A 148 44.69 12.82 5.49
N GLY A 149 43.62 12.96 6.27
CA GLY A 149 42.42 13.71 5.88
C GLY A 149 41.44 13.01 4.93
N GLY A 150 40.19 12.88 5.38
CA GLY A 150 39.09 12.37 4.58
C GLY A 150 38.96 13.08 3.23
N GLY A 151 39.03 12.30 2.15
CA GLY A 151 38.73 12.74 0.79
C GLY A 151 37.25 12.55 0.49
N GLU A 152 36.56 13.68 0.38
CA GLU A 152 35.16 13.79 0.00
C GLU A 152 34.97 13.24 -1.42
N GLY A 153 33.99 12.35 -1.60
CA GLY A 153 33.63 11.82 -2.92
C GLY A 153 33.19 12.94 -3.85
N GLU A 154 33.77 12.97 -5.05
CA GLU A 154 33.41 13.89 -6.12
C GLU A 154 31.94 13.71 -6.53
N PHE A 155 31.05 14.55 -6.00
CA PHE A 155 29.72 14.71 -6.56
C PHE A 155 29.84 15.42 -7.92
N LYS A 156 29.85 14.64 -9.01
CA LYS A 156 29.63 15.20 -10.36
C LYS A 156 28.31 15.98 -10.35
N ALA A 157 28.42 17.30 -10.38
CA ALA A 157 27.29 18.21 -10.41
C ALA A 157 26.40 17.89 -11.61
N ARG A 158 25.24 17.28 -11.35
CA ARG A 158 24.18 17.17 -12.36
C ARG A 158 23.69 18.59 -12.62
N ALA A 159 23.90 19.08 -13.84
CA ALA A 159 23.47 20.41 -14.25
C ALA A 159 21.97 20.58 -14.00
N GLN A 160 21.60 21.50 -13.11
CA GLN A 160 20.20 21.87 -12.92
C GLN A 160 19.70 22.57 -14.20
N PRO A 161 18.52 22.22 -14.72
CA PRO A 161 17.93 22.96 -15.83
C PRO A 161 17.61 24.39 -15.35
N LYS A 162 18.19 25.39 -16.00
CA LYS A 162 17.92 26.81 -15.70
C LYS A 162 16.50 27.15 -16.16
N VAL A 163 15.56 27.23 -15.23
CA VAL A 163 14.13 27.52 -15.50
C VAL A 163 13.87 28.98 -15.92
N GLY A 164 14.91 29.76 -16.25
CA GLY A 164 14.82 31.22 -16.38
C GLY A 164 14.65 31.77 -17.80
N GLU A 165 14.75 30.96 -18.85
CA GLU A 165 14.77 31.47 -20.23
C GLU A 165 13.40 31.39 -20.94
N ALA A 166 12.49 30.52 -20.49
CA ALA A 166 11.17 30.33 -21.12
C ALA A 166 10.10 31.36 -20.73
N MET A 167 10.40 32.31 -19.84
CA MET A 167 9.44 33.34 -19.37
C MET A 167 9.77 34.77 -19.84
N ARG A 168 10.73 34.95 -20.75
CA ARG A 168 11.02 36.27 -21.31
C ARG A 168 10.09 36.53 -22.50
N GLY A 169 8.90 37.09 -22.24
CA GLY A 169 7.97 37.53 -23.28
C GLY A 169 6.48 37.49 -22.94
N ILE A 170 6.09 37.11 -21.72
CA ILE A 170 4.69 37.16 -21.30
C ILE A 170 4.46 38.51 -20.61
N GLU A 171 3.96 39.48 -21.35
CA GLU A 171 3.47 40.74 -20.82
C GLU A 171 2.15 40.47 -20.07
N PHE A 172 2.14 40.69 -18.75
CA PHE A 172 0.90 40.70 -17.98
C PHE A 172 0.35 42.13 -17.99
N GLU A 173 -0.73 42.33 -18.74
CA GLU A 173 -1.51 43.55 -18.74
C GLU A 173 -2.14 43.75 -17.35
N THR A 174 -1.54 44.62 -16.52
CA THR A 174 -2.18 45.05 -15.28
C THR A 174 -3.33 45.99 -15.62
N GLY A 175 -4.54 45.46 -15.63
CA GLY A 175 -5.77 46.25 -15.73
C GLY A 175 -5.86 47.26 -14.59
N VAL A 176 -6.20 48.50 -14.95
CA VAL A 176 -6.59 49.60 -14.05
C VAL A 176 -8.02 49.38 -13.57
#